data_AF-A0A7S0P4G3-F1
#
_entry.id   AF-A0A7S0P4G3-F1
#
_cell.length_a   1.000
_cell.length_b   1.000
_cell.length_c   1.000
_cell.angle_alpha   90.00
_cell.angle_beta   90.00
_cell.angle_gamma   90.00
#
_symmetry.space_group_name_H-M   'P 1'
#
loop_
_entity.id
_entity.type
_entity.pdbx_description
1 polymer ?
#
loop_
_entity_poly.entity_id
_entity_poly.type
_entity_poly.pdbx_seq_one_letter_code
_entity_poly.pdbx_strand_id
1 'polypeptide(L)'
;VERATTVVGDEAGSIGDRHVLPVVVSCPAASRLVLVGDTKQLPVFSYIRDDESSKTSLMERLEGSFERHMLSIQYRMPPQLASVVSLCFYEGAVRTDALR
;
A
#
# COMPACT_ATOMS: atom_id res chain seq x y z
N VAL A 1 -3.87 30.06 -8.78
CA VAL A 1 -3.18 28.77 -9.02
C VAL A 1 -3.91 27.74 -8.18
N GLU A 2 -4.66 26.84 -8.81
CA GLU A 2 -5.29 25.73 -8.08
C GLU A 2 -4.20 24.91 -7.41
N ARG A 3 -4.38 24.62 -6.12
CA ARG A 3 -3.47 23.80 -5.34
C ARG A 3 -4.14 22.45 -5.10
N ALA A 4 -3.40 21.36 -5.27
CA ALA A 4 -3.90 20.04 -4.94
C ALA A 4 -4.16 19.96 -3.42
N THR A 5 -5.40 19.66 -3.04
CA THR A 5 -5.81 19.44 -1.64
C THR A 5 -5.83 17.96 -1.28
N THR A 6 -5.87 17.08 -2.28
CA THR A 6 -5.84 15.63 -2.13
C THR A 6 -4.72 15.06 -2.99
N VAL A 7 -3.91 14.19 -2.41
CA VAL A 7 -2.87 13.43 -3.11
C VAL A 7 -3.22 11.95 -3.04
N VAL A 8 -3.09 11.25 -4.17
CA VAL A 8 -3.29 9.82 -4.28
C VAL A 8 -1.98 9.17 -4.69
N GLY A 9 -1.48 8.24 -3.89
CA GLY A 9 -0.32 7.42 -4.19
C GLY A 9 -0.76 6.01 -4.54
N ASP A 10 -0.37 5.54 -5.72
CA ASP A 10 -0.53 4.16 -6.16
C ASP A 10 0.76 3.36 -5.91
N GLU A 11 0.65 2.03 -5.84
CA GLU A 11 1.74 1.13 -5.43
C GLU A 11 2.44 1.55 -4.13
N ALA A 12 1.68 2.11 -3.19
CA ALA A 12 2.19 2.77 -1.99
C ALA A 12 2.92 1.83 -1.02
N GLY A 13 2.71 0.51 -1.11
CA GLY A 13 3.47 -0.50 -0.38
C GLY A 13 4.95 -0.59 -0.82
N SER A 14 5.30 -0.06 -2.00
CA SER A 14 6.66 -0.01 -2.52
C SER A 14 7.36 1.34 -2.31
N ILE A 15 6.64 2.34 -1.78
CA ILE A 15 7.15 3.70 -1.61
C ILE A 15 7.65 3.89 -0.18
N GLY A 16 8.98 4.01 -0.05
CA GLY A 16 9.64 4.35 1.22
C GLY A 16 9.03 5.57 1.90
N ASP A 17 8.86 5.50 3.21
CA ASP A 17 8.32 6.57 4.06
C ASP A 17 8.90 7.97 3.77
N ARG A 18 10.22 8.05 3.57
CA ARG A 18 10.99 9.26 3.25
C ARG A 18 10.53 9.96 1.97
N HIS A 19 9.94 9.23 1.02
CA HIS A 19 9.46 9.79 -0.24
C HIS A 19 8.15 10.56 -0.10
N VAL A 20 7.57 10.64 1.12
CA VAL A 20 6.45 11.55 1.40
C VAL A 20 6.89 13.02 1.45
N LEU A 21 8.16 13.30 1.76
CA LEU A 21 8.65 14.67 1.95
C LEU A 21 8.46 15.56 0.71
N PRO A 22 8.80 15.12 -0.52
CA PRO A 22 8.51 15.89 -1.72
C PRO A 22 7.02 16.20 -1.90
N VAL A 23 6.12 15.29 -1.50
CA VAL A 23 4.67 15.52 -1.57
C VAL A 23 4.25 16.62 -0.60
N VAL A 24 4.71 16.58 0.65
CA VAL A 24 4.41 17.60 1.66
C VAL A 24 4.92 18.98 1.24
N VAL A 25 6.13 19.05 0.68
CA VAL A 25 6.75 20.31 0.24
C VAL A 25 6.08 20.87 -1.02
N SER A 26 5.78 20.01 -2.00
CA SER A 26 5.26 20.44 -3.31
C SER A 26 3.75 20.70 -3.28
N CYS A 27 3.02 20.06 -2.36
CA CYS A 27 1.58 20.18 -2.20
C CYS A 27 1.23 20.75 -0.81
N PRO A 28 1.60 22.00 -0.48
CA PRO A 28 1.41 22.57 0.86
C PRO A 28 -0.07 22.78 1.24
N ALA A 29 -0.99 22.67 0.29
CA ALA A 29 -2.44 22.69 0.55
C ALA A 29 -3.05 21.30 0.70
N ALA A 30 -2.25 20.22 0.56
CA ALA A 30 -2.74 18.87 0.71
C ALA A 30 -3.18 18.62 2.16
N SER A 31 -4.46 18.32 2.34
CA SER A 31 -5.07 17.96 3.62
C SER A 31 -5.53 16.51 3.66
N ARG A 32 -5.46 15.80 2.52
CA ARG A 32 -5.82 14.38 2.39
C ARG A 32 -4.77 13.65 1.57
N LEU A 33 -4.32 12.51 2.10
CA LEU A 33 -3.46 11.56 1.42
C LEU A 33 -4.19 10.21 1.34
N VAL A 34 -4.33 9.67 0.14
CA VAL A 34 -4.89 8.34 -0.10
C VAL A 34 -3.77 7.46 -0.62
N LEU A 35 -3.50 6.35 0.07
CA LEU A 35 -2.46 5.40 -0.29
C LEU A 35 -3.13 4.09 -0.72
N VAL A 36 -2.84 3.65 -1.94
CA VAL A 36 -3.33 2.41 -2.51
C VAL A 36 -2.14 1.53 -2.82
N GLY A 37 -2.16 0.29 -2.36
CA GLY A 37 -1.09 -0.68 -2.57
C GLY A 37 -1.27 -1.90 -1.69
N ASP A 38 -0.20 -2.71 -1.61
CA ASP A 38 -0.17 -3.96 -0.87
C ASP A 38 1.11 -4.08 -0.02
N THR A 39 0.97 -4.18 1.30
CA THR A 39 2.07 -4.35 2.27
C THR A 39 2.55 -5.79 2.40
N LYS A 40 1.88 -6.76 1.76
CA LYS A 40 2.27 -8.18 1.80
C LYS A 40 3.25 -8.56 0.68
N GLN A 41 3.68 -7.59 -0.13
CA GLN A 41 4.67 -7.77 -1.19
C GLN A 41 6.11 -7.58 -0.69
N LEU A 42 7.07 -7.53 -1.62
CA LEU A 42 8.46 -7.26 -1.28
C LEU A 42 8.59 -5.87 -0.63
N PRO A 43 9.47 -5.74 0.39
CA PRO A 43 9.69 -4.47 1.06
C PRO A 43 10.34 -3.44 0.11
N VAL A 44 10.33 -2.18 0.54
CA VAL A 44 10.96 -1.09 -0.21
C VAL A 44 12.44 -1.40 -0.43
N PHE A 45 12.88 -1.27 -1.68
CA PHE A 45 14.29 -1.47 -2.01
C PHE A 45 15.12 -0.27 -1.55
N SER A 46 16.24 -0.54 -0.87
CA SER A 46 17.18 0.48 -0.40
C SER A 46 18.62 -0.04 -0.47
N TYR A 47 19.54 0.82 -0.89
CA TYR A 47 20.99 0.56 -0.83
C TYR A 47 21.60 0.87 0.54
N ILE A 48 20.85 1.51 1.44
CA ILE A 48 21.32 1.83 2.78
C ILE A 48 21.32 0.54 3.59
N ARG A 49 22.53 0.09 3.92
CA ARG A 49 22.75 -1.10 4.74
C ARG A 49 22.53 -0.75 6.21
N ASP A 50 22.13 -1.73 6.99
CA ASP A 50 21.95 -1.65 8.45
C ASP A 50 20.90 -0.63 8.95
N ASP A 51 20.04 -0.14 8.05
CA ASP A 51 18.88 0.70 8.37
C ASP A 51 17.59 0.01 7.90
N GLU A 52 16.97 -0.79 8.77
CA GLU A 52 15.70 -1.46 8.45
C GLU A 52 14.57 -0.48 8.18
N SER A 53 14.63 0.73 8.74
CA SER A 53 13.63 1.78 8.46
C SER A 53 13.69 2.26 7.00
N SER A 54 14.81 2.07 6.31
CA SER A 54 14.95 2.38 4.89
C SER A 54 14.17 1.44 3.97
N LYS A 55 13.73 0.30 4.48
CA LYS A 55 12.96 -0.70 3.75
C LYS A 55 11.46 -0.64 4.06
N THR A 56 11.05 0.25 4.96
CA THR A 56 9.65 0.40 5.36
C THR A 56 8.95 1.44 4.50
N SER A 57 7.81 1.05 3.91
CA SER A 57 6.93 1.95 3.19
C SER A 57 6.15 2.88 4.13
N LEU A 58 5.66 3.99 3.60
CA LEU A 58 4.74 4.84 4.36
C LEU A 58 3.49 4.07 4.79
N MET A 59 2.98 3.18 3.93
CA MET A 59 1.77 2.41 4.20
C MET A 59 1.97 1.46 5.38
N GLU A 60 3.06 0.68 5.39
CA GLU A 60 3.42 -0.20 6.51
C GLU A 60 3.56 0.56 7.84
N ARG A 61 4.15 1.76 7.83
CA ARG A 61 4.25 2.59 9.04
C ARG A 61 2.88 3.01 9.59
N LEU A 62 1.89 3.19 8.72
CA LEU A 62 0.57 3.70 9.08
C LEU A 62 -0.44 2.57 9.37
N GLU A 63 -0.17 1.32 8.98
CA GLU A 63 -1.09 0.18 9.12
C GLU A 63 -1.60 -0.06 10.55
N GLY A 64 -0.85 0.34 11.58
CA GLY A 64 -1.28 0.23 12.98
C GLY A 64 -1.97 1.49 13.54
N SER A 65 -1.94 2.60 12.82
CA SER A 65 -2.43 3.91 13.30
C SER A 65 -3.69 4.38 12.58
N PHE A 66 -3.97 3.85 11.39
CA PHE A 66 -5.09 4.26 10.55
C PHE A 66 -5.93 3.04 10.15
N GLU A 67 -7.23 3.26 9.98
CA GLU A 67 -8.11 2.24 9.42
C GLU A 67 -7.69 1.95 7.96
N ARG A 68 -7.55 0.66 7.64
CA ARG A 68 -7.28 0.20 6.28
C ARG A 68 -8.56 -0.31 5.62
N HIS A 69 -8.76 0.03 4.36
CA HIS A 69 -9.83 -0.52 3.54
C HIS A 69 -9.27 -1.64 2.65
N MET A 70 -9.59 -2.88 2.97
CA MET A 70 -9.16 -4.05 2.19
C MET A 70 -10.05 -4.26 0.96
N LEU A 71 -9.43 -4.37 -0.21
CA LEU A 71 -10.10 -4.84 -1.43
C LEU A 71 -10.13 -6.37 -1.42
N SER A 72 -11.27 -6.96 -1.07
CA SER A 72 -11.40 -8.40 -0.82
C SER A 72 -11.72 -9.24 -2.06
N ILE A 73 -11.94 -8.63 -3.23
CA ILE A 73 -12.22 -9.35 -4.48
C ILE A 73 -10.99 -9.34 -5.37
N GLN A 74 -10.49 -10.52 -5.72
CA GLN A 74 -9.45 -10.68 -6.72
C GLN A 74 -10.04 -11.21 -8.03
N TYR A 75 -9.46 -10.76 -9.14
CA TYR A 75 -10.00 -10.97 -10.48
C TYR A 75 -9.04 -11.76 -11.39
N ARG A 76 -7.87 -12.20 -10.91
CA ARG A 76 -6.79 -12.74 -11.76
C ARG A 76 -6.55 -14.24 -11.60
N MET A 77 -6.49 -14.73 -10.37
CA MET A 77 -6.14 -16.12 -10.08
C MET A 77 -7.37 -17.04 -10.12
N PRO A 78 -7.24 -18.31 -10.56
CA PRO A 78 -8.25 -19.33 -10.32
C PRO A 78 -8.53 -19.51 -8.81
N PRO A 79 -9.76 -19.89 -8.41
CA PRO A 79 -10.16 -19.98 -7.00
C PRO A 79 -9.24 -20.84 -6.12
N GLN A 80 -8.72 -21.93 -6.66
CA GLN A 80 -7.86 -22.87 -5.93
C GLN A 80 -6.48 -22.29 -5.64
N LEU A 81 -5.95 -21.43 -6.53
CA LEU A 81 -4.69 -20.73 -6.29
C LEU A 81 -4.91 -19.53 -5.36
N ALA A 82 -5.99 -18.78 -5.58
CA ALA A 82 -6.36 -17.65 -4.76
C ALA A 82 -6.61 -18.05 -3.30
N SER A 83 -7.19 -19.22 -3.03
CA SER A 83 -7.46 -19.68 -1.66
C SER A 83 -6.19 -19.87 -0.84
N VAL A 84 -5.13 -20.44 -1.44
CA VAL A 84 -3.83 -20.62 -0.77
C VAL A 84 -3.21 -19.27 -0.44
N VAL A 85 -3.15 -18.34 -1.41
CA VAL A 85 -2.62 -16.98 -1.20
C VAL A 85 -3.41 -16.23 -0.13
N SER A 86 -4.75 -16.32 -0.19
CA SER A 86 -5.66 -15.68 0.76
C SER A 86 -5.42 -16.15 2.19
N LEU A 87 -5.28 -17.47 2.40
CA LEU A 87 -5.00 -18.03 3.72
C LEU A 87 -3.61 -17.65 4.24
N CYS A 88 -2.58 -17.67 3.38
CA CYS A 88 -1.21 -17.39 3.80
C CYS A 88 -0.94 -15.92 4.16
N PHE A 89 -1.55 -14.97 3.44
CA PHE A 89 -1.18 -13.55 3.54
C PHE A 89 -2.31 -12.63 4.00
N TYR A 90 -3.56 -13.08 3.88
CA TYR A 90 -4.75 -12.24 4.03
C TYR A 90 -5.81 -12.83 4.97
N GLU A 91 -5.46 -13.79 5.82
CA GLU A 91 -6.36 -14.41 6.81
C GLU A 91 -7.65 -15.00 6.19
N GLY A 92 -7.58 -15.41 4.92
CA GLY A 92 -8.73 -15.92 4.17
C GLY A 92 -9.72 -14.84 3.69
N ALA A 93 -9.40 -13.55 3.83
CA ALA A 93 -10.32 -12.45 3.50
C ALA A 93 -10.47 -12.20 1.98
N VAL A 94 -9.51 -12.64 1.16
CA VAL A 94 -9.55 -12.44 -0.30
C VAL A 94 -10.31 -13.58 -0.97
N ARG A 95 -11.29 -13.24 -1.80
CA ARG A 95 -12.12 -14.18 -2.58
C ARG A 95 -12.02 -13.89 -4.08
N THR A 96 -12.18 -14.95 -4.86
CA THR A 96 -12.28 -14.85 -6.32
C THR A 96 -13.67 -14.38 -6.70
N ASP A 97 -13.75 -13.48 -7.67
CA ASP A 97 -15.04 -13.09 -8.26
C ASP A 97 -15.79 -14.34 -8.78
N ALA A 98 -17.06 -14.47 -8.41
CA ALA A 98 -17.87 -15.66 -8.70
C ALA A 98 -18.34 -15.73 -10.15
N LEU A 99 -18.20 -14.64 -10.90
CA LEU A 99 -18.57 -14.53 -12.31
C LEU A 99 -17.44 -14.96 -13.26
N ARG A 100 -16.30 -15.41 -12.73
CA ARG A 100 -15.17 -15.97 -13.48
C ARG A 100 -15.02 -17.48 -13.29
#